data_AF-A0A0D0L9J4-F1
#
_entry.id   AF-A0A0D0L9J4-F1
#
_cell.length_a   1.000
_cell.length_b   1.000
_cell.length_c   1.000
_cell.angle_alpha   90.00
_cell.angle_beta   90.00
_cell.angle_gamma   90.00
#
_symmetry.space_group_name_H-M   'P 1'
#
loop_
_entity.id
_entity.type
_entity.pdbx_description
1 polymer ?
#
loop_
_entity_poly.entity_id
_entity_poly.type
_entity_poly.pdbx_seq_one_letter_code
_entity_poly.pdbx_strand_id
1 'polypeptide(L)' 'GPRIQDRYKLYLAIDVFSRYPVAWRIEYTEDRKSAVAMFTDAIAAHGAPTVLHADNGAVMRSHTLIDA' A
#
# COMPACT_ATOMS: atom_id res chain seq x y z
N GLY A 1 13.61 -21.06 -0.97
CA GLY A 1 13.58 -20.26 0.27
C GLY A 1 14.34 -18.96 0.04
N PRO A 2 14.12 -17.94 0.89
CA PRO A 2 14.83 -16.65 0.81
C PRO A 2 16.34 -16.83 0.84
N ARG A 3 17.06 -16.03 0.05
CA ARG A 3 18.52 -15.91 0.10
C ARG A 3 18.92 -14.69 0.90
N ILE A 4 20.17 -14.69 1.37
CA ILE A 4 20.74 -13.62 2.19
C ILE A 4 20.74 -12.26 1.46
N GLN A 5 20.80 -12.28 0.12
CA GLN A 5 20.75 -11.08 -0.72
C GLN A 5 19.33 -10.61 -1.08
N ASP A 6 18.28 -11.37 -0.74
CA ASP A 6 16.92 -11.01 -1.14
C ASP A 6 16.48 -9.76 -0.38
N ARG A 7 16.05 -8.74 -1.11
CA ARG A 7 15.47 -7.53 -0.54
C ARG A 7 13.96 -7.58 -0.69
N TYR A 8 13.28 -7.31 0.42
CA TYR A 8 11.84 -7.25 0.49
C TYR A 8 11.38 -5.80 0.61
N LYS A 9 10.25 -5.53 -0.02
CA LYS A 9 9.57 -4.23 -0.03
C LYS A 9 8.24 -4.40 0.67
N LEU A 10 8.06 -3.64 1.76
CA LEU A 10 6.82 -3.62 2.51
C LEU A 10 5.94 -2.50 2.01
N TYR A 11 4.75 -2.86 1.55
CA TYR A 11 3.65 -1.94 1.36
C TYR A 11 2.84 -1.96 2.65
N LEU A 12 2.56 -0.78 3.21
CA LEU A 12 1.83 -0.65 4.46
C LEU A 12 0.85 0.53 4.35
N ALA A 13 -0.43 0.25 4.59
CA ALA A 13 -1.44 1.26 4.88
C ALA A 13 -1.80 1.15 6.35
N ILE A 14 -1.75 2.28 7.06
CA ILE A 14 -2.00 2.36 8.49
C ILE A 14 -3.08 3.43 8.74
N ASP A 15 -4.03 3.13 9.62
CA ASP A 15 -4.91 4.15 10.15
C ASP A 15 -4.12 5.12 11.04
N VAL A 16 -4.23 6.42 10.76
CA VAL A 16 -3.39 7.43 11.41
C VAL A 16 -3.77 7.63 12.88
N PHE A 17 -5.06 7.51 13.21
CA PHE A 17 -5.56 7.72 14.57
C PHE A 17 -5.15 6.57 15.50
N SER A 18 -5.49 5.33 15.12
CA SER A 18 -5.30 4.14 15.95
C SER A 18 -3.93 3.47 15.80
N ARG A 19 -3.18 3.80 14.75
CA ARG A 19 -1.96 3.08 14.33
C ARG A 19 -2.21 1.62 13.96
N TYR A 20 -3.45 1.26 13.64
CA TYR A 20 -3.79 -0.08 13.19
C TYR A 20 -3.36 -0.30 11.72
N PRO A 21 -2.61 -1.37 11.40
CA PRO A 21 -2.29 -1.76 10.02
C PRO A 21 -3.55 -2.25 9.29
N VAL A 22 -4.15 -1.41 8.44
CA VAL A 22 -5.38 -1.74 7.71
C VAL A 22 -5.11 -2.59 6.47
N ALA A 23 -3.91 -2.52 5.89
CA ALA A 23 -3.49 -3.39 4.80
C ALA A 23 -1.97 -3.44 4.67
N TRP A 24 -1.43 -4.57 4.19
CA TRP A 24 0.00 -4.73 3.95
C TRP A 24 0.30 -5.80 2.90
N ARG A 25 1.45 -5.68 2.23
CA ARG A 25 2.00 -6.69 1.31
C ARG A 25 3.52 -6.71 1.37
N ILE A 26 4.12 -7.87 1.12
CA ILE A 26 5.57 -8.03 1.00
C ILE A 26 5.87 -8.47 -0.42
N GLU A 27 6.66 -7.68 -1.14
CA GLU A 27 7.00 -7.92 -2.54
C GLU A 27 8.53 -7.86 -2.75
N TYR A 28 9.03 -8.41 -3.85
CA TYR A 28 10.45 -8.33 -4.23
C TYR A 28 10.80 -7.01 -4.94
N THR A 29 9.81 -6.32 -5.51
CA THR A 29 9.97 -5.09 -6.27
C THR A 29 8.89 -4.08 -5.93
N GLU A 30 9.18 -2.79 -6.13
CA GLU A 30 8.18 -1.73 -6.02
C GLU A 30 7.46 -1.53 -7.36
N ASP A 31 6.22 -1.99 -7.47
CA ASP A 31 5.32 -1.74 -8.59
C ASP A 31 3.96 -1.16 -8.15
N ARG A 32 3.32 -0.44 -9.08
CA ARG A 32 2.03 0.23 -8.85
C ARG A 32 0.85 -0.74 -8.77
N LYS A 33 0.88 -1.86 -9.50
CA LYS A 33 -0.25 -2.80 -9.55
C LYS A 33 -0.44 -3.47 -8.20
N SER A 34 0.65 -3.83 -7.52
CA SER A 34 0.63 -4.37 -6.16
C SER A 34 0.05 -3.39 -5.15
N ALA A 35 0.37 -2.09 -5.26
CA ALA A 35 -0.24 -1.05 -4.42
C ALA A 35 -1.74 -0.91 -4.69
N VAL A 36 -2.14 -0.82 -5.96
CA VAL A 36 -3.57 -0.69 -6.34
C VAL A 36 -4.36 -1.89 -5.82
N ALA A 37 -3.88 -3.12 -6.04
CA ALA A 37 -4.55 -4.32 -5.56
C ALA A 37 -4.71 -4.30 -4.02
N MET A 38 -3.66 -3.92 -3.28
CA MET A 38 -3.73 -3.79 -1.83
C MET A 38 -4.81 -2.80 -1.38
N PHE A 39 -4.86 -1.62 -2.01
CA PHE A 39 -5.84 -0.60 -1.66
C PHE A 39 -7.26 -1.00 -2.07
N THR A 40 -7.45 -1.65 -3.22
CA THR A 40 -8.76 -2.16 -3.63
C THR A 40 -9.32 -3.14 -2.60
N ASP A 41 -8.50 -4.10 -2.14
CA ASP A 41 -8.92 -5.07 -1.13
C ASP A 41 -9.23 -4.38 0.21
N ALA A 42 -8.39 -3.42 0.61
CA ALA A 42 -8.55 -2.67 1.86
C ALA A 42 -9.83 -1.81 1.86
N ILE A 43 -10.11 -1.12 0.74
CA ILE A 43 -11.29 -0.28 0.57
C ILE A 43 -12.55 -1.14 0.56
N ALA A 44 -12.52 -2.31 -0.08
CA ALA A 44 -13.64 -3.25 -0.05
C ALA A 44 -13.94 -3.76 1.38
N ALA A 45 -12.91 -3.96 2.20
CA ALA A 45 -13.05 -4.47 3.57
C ALA A 45 -13.42 -3.39 4.61
N HIS A 46 -12.89 -2.17 4.47
CA HIS A 46 -12.96 -1.12 5.49
C HIS A 46 -13.70 0.15 5.03
N GLY A 47 -14.06 0.25 3.76
CA GLY A 47 -14.57 1.46 3.14
C GLY A 47 -13.47 2.39 2.66
N ALA A 48 -13.83 3.34 1.80
CA ALA A 48 -12.89 4.32 1.27
C ALA A 48 -12.49 5.35 2.35
N PRO A 49 -11.18 5.65 2.52
CA PRO A 49 -10.74 6.67 3.45
C PRO A 49 -11.06 8.08 2.93
N THR A 50 -11.34 9.01 3.84
CA THR A 50 -11.54 10.43 3.47
C THR A 50 -10.26 11.08 2.94
N VAL A 51 -9.10 10.68 3.49
CA VAL A 51 -7.79 11.21 3.12
C VAL A 51 -6.82 10.06 3.03
N LEU A 52 -6.13 9.95 1.89
CA LEU A 52 -4.99 9.07 1.72
C LEU A 52 -3.71 9.91 1.70
N HIS A 53 -2.86 9.73 2.71
CA HIS A 53 -1.54 10.34 2.74
C HIS A 53 -0.49 9.33 2.30
N ALA A 54 0.22 9.65 1.23
CA ALA A 54 1.42 8.95 0.82
C ALA A 54 2.63 9.82 1.15
N ASP A 55 3.70 9.21 1.68
CA ASP A 55 5.01 9.86 1.54
C ASP A 55 5.34 9.91 0.04
N ASN A 56 6.04 10.94 -0.41
CA ASN A 56 6.17 11.26 -1.83
C ASN A 56 7.04 10.26 -2.65
N GLY A 57 7.11 8.99 -2.26
CA GLY A 57 7.73 7.90 -3.00
C GLY A 57 7.19 7.81 -4.44
N ALA A 58 8.09 7.54 -5.40
CA ALA A 58 7.79 7.63 -6.83
C ALA A 58 6.59 6.75 -7.28
N VAL A 59 6.37 5.61 -6.62
CA VAL A 59 5.23 4.70 -6.90
C VAL A 59 3.92 5.23 -6.33
N MET A 60 3.97 5.96 -5.20
CA MET A 60 2.79 6.46 -4.51
C MET A 60 2.27 7.81 -5.03
N ARG A 61 2.98 8.48 -5.95
CA ARG A 61 2.50 9.67 -6.70
C ARG A 61 1.45 9.34 -7.79
N SER A 62 0.71 8.26 -7.60
CA SER A 62 -0.25 7.75 -8.57
C SER A 62 -1.57 8.50 -8.43
N HIS A 63 -1.85 9.41 -9.37
CA HIS A 63 -3.17 10.05 -9.55
C HIS A 63 -4.33 9.04 -9.74
N THR A 64 -4.02 7.75 -9.86
CA THR A 64 -4.97 6.65 -10.10
C THR A 64 -5.63 6.11 -8.82
N LEU A 65 -5.28 6.59 -7.62
CA LEU A 65 -5.91 6.18 -6.36
C LEU A 65 -7.13 7.02 -5.97
N ILE A 66 -7.42 8.11 -6.70
CA ILE A 66 -8.50 9.05 -6.38
C ILE A 66 -9.83 8.72 -7.10
N ASP A 67 -9.79 7.89 -8.16
CA ASP A 67 -10.96 7.61 -9.03
C ASP A 67 -11.48 6.15 -8.94
N ALA A 68 -11.16 5.40 -7.87
CA ALA A 68 -11.59 4.02 -7.68
C ALA A 68 -12.62 3.87 -6.56
#